data_AF-A0A482ZUP2-F1
#
_entry.id   AF-A0A482ZUP2-F1
#
_cell.length_a   1.000
_cell.length_b   1.000
_cell.length_c   1.000
_cell.angle_alpha   90.00
_cell.angle_beta   90.00
_cell.angle_gamma   90.00
#
_symmetry.space_group_name_H-M   'P 1'
#
loop_
_entity.id
_entity.type
_entity.pdbx_description
1 polymer ?
#
loop_
_entity_poly.entity_id
_entity_poly.type
_entity_poly.pdbx_seq_one_letter_code
_entity_poly.pdbx_strand_id
1 'polypeptide(L)'
;MFKNYHIKLVRNLAAAFIWTREEQINFQTLLIQYRLYGYSEDSGFSSQFLQGLSTAQKEIFSDFAHDLTFEEATDIFTSKQYTDPAMRGRQTFNPFKKFGFACLDDGVLRITGFGEYFLSAEYDLSEIFFRIFIKWQLPNPGSTGYKLEDGYNLKPIPQRNIIMIMQQN
;
A
#
# COMPACT_ATOMS: atom_id res chain seq x y z
N MET A 1 -12.45 -1.67 -13.18
CA MET A 1 -11.28 -0.84 -13.57
C MET A 1 -10.86 0.04 -12.37
N PHE A 2 -10.57 -0.55 -11.21
CA PHE A 2 -9.93 0.18 -10.12
C PHE A 2 -8.44 0.27 -10.47
N LYS A 3 -8.11 1.33 -11.21
CA LYS A 3 -6.72 1.64 -11.56
C LYS A 3 -5.91 1.72 -10.26
N ASN A 4 -4.68 1.24 -10.32
CA ASN A 4 -3.69 1.16 -9.25
C ASN A 4 -3.33 2.52 -8.60
N TYR A 5 -4.30 3.26 -8.04
CA TYR A 5 -4.15 4.65 -7.61
C TYR A 5 -3.23 4.80 -6.40
N HIS A 6 -3.24 3.85 -5.46
CA HIS A 6 -2.33 3.87 -4.31
C HIS A 6 -0.87 3.80 -4.74
N ILE A 7 -0.51 2.89 -5.64
CA ILE A 7 0.88 2.77 -6.11
C ILE A 7 1.26 3.89 -7.09
N LYS A 8 0.30 4.48 -7.81
CA LYS A 8 0.53 5.73 -8.56
C LYS A 8 0.87 6.88 -7.63
N LEU A 9 0.18 6.99 -6.50
CA LEU A 9 0.52 7.96 -5.45
C LEU A 9 1.92 7.71 -4.90
N VAL A 10 2.25 6.44 -4.59
CA VAL A 10 3.61 6.07 -4.16
C VAL A 10 4.65 6.44 -5.24
N ARG A 11 4.37 6.22 -6.53
CA ARG A 11 5.27 6.63 -7.63
C ARG A 11 5.48 8.13 -7.67
N ASN A 12 4.41 8.92 -7.54
CA ASN A 12 4.49 10.37 -7.55
C ASN A 12 5.33 10.90 -6.37
N LEU A 13 5.36 10.17 -5.25
CA LEU A 13 6.19 10.47 -4.09
C LEU A 13 7.61 9.88 -4.18
N ALA A 14 7.88 8.90 -5.04
CA ALA A 14 9.17 8.21 -5.09
C ALA A 14 10.30 9.02 -5.77
N ALA A 15 10.00 10.16 -6.40
CA ALA A 15 11.00 10.89 -7.19
C ALA A 15 12.08 11.61 -6.34
N ALA A 16 11.83 11.89 -5.06
CA ALA A 16 12.79 12.61 -4.21
C ALA A 16 12.57 12.51 -2.68
N PHE A 17 11.68 11.64 -2.20
CA PHE A 17 11.25 11.68 -0.81
C PHE A 17 12.09 10.77 0.09
N ILE A 18 12.76 11.36 1.08
CA ILE A 18 13.33 10.65 2.22
C ILE A 18 12.15 10.19 3.10
N TRP A 19 12.10 8.91 3.45
CA TRP A 19 10.98 8.28 4.17
C TRP A 19 10.97 8.60 5.68
N THR A 20 10.89 9.88 6.01
CA THR A 20 10.87 10.41 7.38
C THR A 20 9.54 10.15 8.09
N ARG A 21 9.47 10.47 9.39
CA ARG A 21 8.21 10.40 10.15
C ARG A 21 7.15 11.35 9.60
N GLU A 22 7.58 12.53 9.15
CA GLU A 22 6.70 13.53 8.53
C GLU A 22 6.16 13.01 7.21
N GLU A 23 7.01 12.42 6.36
CA GLU A 23 6.56 11.87 5.08
C GLU A 23 5.65 10.65 5.23
N GLN A 24 5.81 9.87 6.30
CA GLN A 24 4.87 8.81 6.64
C GLN A 24 3.49 9.39 7.01
N ILE A 25 3.43 10.55 7.66
CA ILE A 25 2.16 11.24 7.96
C ILE A 25 1.58 11.81 6.67
N ASN A 26 2.38 12.56 5.89
CA ASN A 26 1.96 13.16 4.63
C ASN A 26 1.41 12.11 3.66
N PHE A 27 2.08 10.95 3.56
CA PHE A 27 1.58 9.85 2.75
C PHE A 27 0.18 9.39 3.16
N GLN A 28 -0.06 9.24 4.47
CA GLN A 28 -1.37 8.85 4.97
C GLN A 28 -2.43 9.95 4.75
N THR A 29 -2.04 11.22 4.89
CA THR A 29 -2.89 12.37 4.59
C THR A 29 -3.27 12.43 3.12
N LEU A 30 -2.33 12.19 2.20
CA LEU A 30 -2.61 12.14 0.76
C LEU A 30 -3.59 11.02 0.42
N LEU A 31 -3.50 9.88 1.09
CA LEU A 31 -4.47 8.81 0.88
C LEU A 31 -5.89 9.20 1.33
N ILE A 32 -6.02 10.02 2.38
CA ILE A 32 -7.30 10.59 2.79
C ILE A 32 -7.76 11.62 1.76
N GLN A 33 -6.87 12.52 1.33
CA GLN A 33 -7.17 13.54 0.32
C GLN A 33 -7.74 12.93 -0.96
N TYR A 34 -7.12 11.86 -1.46
CA TYR A 34 -7.59 11.16 -2.66
C TYR A 34 -8.67 10.10 -2.37
N ARG A 35 -9.20 10.04 -1.15
CA ARG A 35 -10.23 9.05 -0.71
C ARG A 35 -9.83 7.59 -0.95
N LEU A 36 -8.52 7.34 -0.95
CA LEU A 36 -7.89 6.02 -1.08
C LEU A 36 -7.73 5.32 0.28
N TYR A 37 -8.13 5.97 1.37
CA TYR A 37 -8.13 5.41 2.71
C TYR A 37 -9.51 5.49 3.34
N GLY A 38 -9.89 4.43 4.05
CA GLY A 38 -11.18 4.35 4.73
C GLY A 38 -12.37 4.04 3.81
N TYR A 39 -12.19 3.95 2.49
CA TYR A 39 -13.22 3.54 1.53
C TYR A 39 -13.29 2.01 1.37
N SER A 40 -14.51 1.49 1.18
CA SER A 40 -14.86 0.13 0.84
C SER A 40 -15.84 0.14 -0.33
N GLU A 41 -15.64 -0.73 -1.31
CA GLU A 41 -16.55 -0.84 -2.47
C GLU A 41 -17.97 -1.24 -2.06
N ASP A 42 -18.10 -2.14 -1.07
CA ASP A 42 -19.40 -2.69 -0.66
C ASP A 42 -20.23 -1.78 0.26
N SER A 43 -19.59 -0.86 0.98
CA SER A 43 -20.23 -0.10 2.07
C SER A 43 -19.94 1.40 2.05
N GLY A 44 -19.19 1.88 1.05
CA GLY A 44 -18.68 3.24 1.03
C GLY A 44 -17.61 3.43 2.10
N PHE A 45 -17.59 4.58 2.79
CA PHE A 45 -16.59 4.83 3.81
C PHE A 45 -16.85 4.02 5.09
N SER A 46 -15.82 3.30 5.55
CA SER A 46 -15.88 2.43 6.72
C SER A 46 -16.32 3.19 7.98
N SER A 47 -17.27 2.62 8.71
CA SER A 47 -17.76 3.17 9.98
C SER A 47 -16.63 3.41 10.99
N GLN A 48 -15.59 2.56 10.98
CA GLN A 48 -14.42 2.70 11.83
C GLN A 48 -13.57 3.93 11.45
N PHE A 49 -13.44 4.24 10.16
CA PHE A 49 -12.79 5.47 9.71
C PHE A 49 -13.63 6.70 10.05
N LEU A 50 -14.94 6.66 9.84
CA LEU A 50 -15.83 7.79 10.12
C LEU A 50 -16.02 8.07 11.62
N GLN A 51 -15.77 7.08 12.48
CA GLN A 51 -15.87 7.23 13.93
C GLN A 51 -14.90 8.30 14.44
N GLY A 52 -15.39 9.25 15.22
CA GLY A 52 -14.57 10.35 15.76
C GLY A 52 -14.42 11.56 14.83
N LEU A 53 -14.87 11.47 13.57
CA LEU A 53 -14.96 12.65 12.70
C LEU A 53 -16.19 13.49 13.08
N SER A 54 -16.03 14.82 12.97
CA SER A 54 -17.16 15.75 13.11
C SER A 54 -18.17 15.58 11.98
N THR A 55 -19.37 16.15 12.13
CA THR A 55 -20.39 16.13 11.07
C THR A 55 -19.87 16.80 9.79
N ALA A 56 -19.28 17.99 9.92
CA ALA A 56 -18.70 18.72 8.78
C ALA A 56 -17.59 17.91 8.07
N GLN A 57 -16.71 17.25 8.84
CA GLN A 57 -15.67 16.38 8.27
C GLN A 57 -16.26 15.19 7.50
N LYS A 58 -17.35 14.59 7.99
CA LYS A 58 -18.02 13.48 7.29
C LYS A 58 -18.69 13.96 6.00
N GLU A 59 -19.36 15.12 6.05
CA GLU A 59 -20.03 15.72 4.91
C GLU A 59 -19.03 16.04 3.79
N ILE A 60 -17.95 16.78 4.10
CA ILE A 60 -16.95 17.15 3.09
C ILE A 60 -16.19 15.93 2.55
N PHE A 61 -15.91 14.94 3.40
CA PHE A 61 -15.23 13.72 2.97
C PHE A 61 -16.11 12.87 2.05
N SER A 62 -17.43 12.87 2.27
CA SER A 62 -18.39 12.11 1.49
C SER A 62 -18.87 12.83 0.23
N ASP A 63 -18.57 14.13 0.08
CA ASP A 63 -18.88 14.90 -1.12
C ASP A 63 -17.83 14.65 -2.22
N PHE A 64 -18.15 13.77 -3.17
CA PHE A 64 -17.28 13.49 -4.32
C PHE A 64 -17.25 14.59 -5.38
N ALA A 65 -18.11 15.60 -5.31
CA ALA A 65 -18.02 16.80 -6.16
C ALA A 65 -16.98 17.79 -5.64
N HIS A 66 -16.58 17.67 -4.36
CA HIS A 66 -15.54 18.45 -3.72
C HIS A 66 -14.20 17.71 -3.75
N ASP A 67 -13.20 18.33 -4.37
CA ASP A 67 -11.81 17.87 -4.29
C ASP A 67 -11.22 18.28 -2.93
N LEU A 68 -10.96 17.30 -2.07
CA LEU A 68 -10.34 17.56 -0.77
C LEU A 68 -8.97 18.22 -0.97
N THR A 69 -8.77 19.32 -0.25
CA THR A 69 -7.46 19.93 -0.11
C THR A 69 -6.59 19.11 0.85
N PHE A 70 -5.27 19.31 0.77
CA PHE A 70 -4.35 18.67 1.72
C PHE A 70 -4.60 19.15 3.17
N GLU A 71 -5.02 20.40 3.35
CA GLU A 71 -5.34 20.98 4.65
C GLU A 71 -6.58 20.32 5.26
N GLU A 72 -7.66 20.17 4.50
CA GLU A 72 -8.87 19.45 4.93
C GLU A 72 -8.57 17.98 5.26
N ALA A 73 -7.75 17.32 4.43
CA ALA A 73 -7.31 15.96 4.71
C ALA A 73 -6.45 15.87 5.99
N THR A 74 -5.64 16.90 6.27
CA THR A 74 -4.84 17.01 7.49
C THR A 74 -5.73 17.20 8.72
N ASP A 75 -6.76 18.05 8.62
CA ASP A 75 -7.75 18.23 9.69
C ASP A 75 -8.49 16.91 10.01
N ILE A 76 -8.92 16.19 8.98
CA ILE A 76 -9.51 14.85 9.13
C ILE A 76 -8.50 13.88 9.77
N PHE A 77 -7.24 13.86 9.31
CA PHE A 77 -6.23 12.95 9.85
C PHE A 77 -5.92 13.23 11.33
N THR A 78 -5.75 14.50 11.69
CA THR A 78 -5.40 14.91 13.05
C THR A 78 -6.54 14.72 14.04
N SER A 79 -7.80 14.88 13.61
CA SER A 79 -8.98 14.60 14.45
C SER A 79 -9.09 13.13 14.88
N LYS A 80 -8.43 12.21 14.16
CA LYS A 80 -8.35 10.78 14.54
C LYS A 80 -7.48 10.53 15.77
N GLN A 81 -6.67 11.49 16.20
CA GLN A 81 -5.84 11.43 17.42
C GLN A 81 -5.05 10.11 17.56
N TYR A 82 -4.40 9.67 16.47
CA TYR A 82 -3.61 8.45 16.49
C TYR A 82 -2.43 8.54 17.47
N THR A 83 -2.20 7.48 18.26
CA THR A 83 -1.08 7.40 19.21
C THR A 83 0.30 7.46 18.54
N ASP A 84 0.46 6.79 17.38
CA ASP A 84 1.64 6.93 16.51
C ASP A 84 1.17 7.25 15.08
N PRO A 85 0.98 8.54 14.74
CA PRO A 85 0.44 8.94 13.44
C PRO A 85 1.27 8.41 12.26
N ALA A 86 2.60 8.46 12.38
CA ALA A 86 3.52 7.98 11.36
C ALA A 86 3.40 6.45 11.12
N MET A 87 2.96 5.69 12.13
CA MET A 87 2.72 4.25 11.97
C MET A 87 1.66 3.95 10.91
N ARG A 88 0.67 4.83 10.72
CA ARG A 88 -0.41 4.63 9.74
C ARG A 88 0.15 4.62 8.31
N GLY A 89 0.98 5.60 7.96
CA GLY A 89 1.67 5.62 6.67
C GLY A 89 2.56 4.39 6.46
N ARG A 90 3.31 3.96 7.49
CA ARG A 90 4.14 2.75 7.40
C ARG A 90 3.29 1.49 7.16
N GLN A 91 2.19 1.34 7.89
CA GLN A 91 1.29 0.18 7.76
C GLN A 91 0.68 0.13 6.36
N THR A 92 0.24 1.27 5.83
CA THR A 92 -0.31 1.35 4.48
C THR A 92 0.76 1.14 3.40
N PHE A 93 2.01 1.56 3.64
CA PHE A 93 3.12 1.38 2.71
C PHE A 93 3.64 -0.06 2.66
N ASN A 94 3.61 -0.79 3.79
CA ASN A 94 4.21 -2.11 3.93
C ASN A 94 3.83 -3.14 2.85
N PRO A 95 2.56 -3.24 2.39
CA PRO A 95 2.21 -4.13 1.28
C PRO A 95 3.03 -3.89 0.02
N PHE A 96 3.25 -2.63 -0.39
CA PHE A 96 4.05 -2.30 -1.59
C PHE A 96 5.50 -2.77 -1.44
N LYS A 97 6.07 -2.65 -0.24
CA LYS A 97 7.39 -3.17 0.08
C LYS A 97 7.43 -4.70 0.06
N LYS A 98 6.44 -5.36 0.67
CA LYS A 98 6.37 -6.83 0.75
C LYS A 98 6.20 -7.49 -0.61
N PHE A 99 5.40 -6.92 -1.49
CA PHE A 99 5.22 -7.41 -2.86
C PHE A 99 6.37 -7.00 -3.80
N GLY A 100 7.29 -6.16 -3.32
CA GLY A 100 8.46 -5.73 -4.07
C GLY A 100 8.17 -4.70 -5.15
N PHE A 101 7.06 -3.97 -5.03
CA PHE A 101 6.71 -2.87 -5.94
C PHE A 101 7.44 -1.58 -5.59
N ALA A 102 7.76 -1.37 -4.32
CA ALA A 102 8.52 -0.23 -3.84
C ALA A 102 9.60 -0.68 -2.84
N CYS A 103 10.65 0.10 -2.68
CA CYS A 103 11.68 -0.11 -1.68
C CYS A 103 12.14 1.21 -1.05
N LEU A 104 12.91 1.07 0.03
CA LEU A 104 13.67 2.18 0.60
C LEU A 104 15.14 1.90 0.29
N ASP A 105 15.77 2.81 -0.43
CA ASP A 105 17.18 2.76 -0.81
C ASP A 105 17.87 3.95 -0.14
N ASP A 106 18.74 3.68 0.84
CA ASP A 106 19.31 4.69 1.75
C ASP A 106 18.25 5.63 2.36
N GLY A 107 17.10 5.06 2.72
CA GLY A 107 15.97 5.79 3.30
C GLY A 107 15.14 6.59 2.28
N VAL A 108 15.52 6.61 1.00
CA VAL A 108 14.77 7.25 -0.08
C VAL A 108 13.76 6.26 -0.65
N LEU A 109 12.50 6.70 -0.77
CA LEU A 109 11.45 5.91 -1.39
C LEU A 109 11.71 5.76 -2.89
N ARG A 110 11.70 4.52 -3.40
CA ARG A 110 11.83 4.22 -4.83
C ARG A 110 10.77 3.23 -5.28
N ILE A 111 10.22 3.43 -6.48
CA ILE A 111 9.47 2.39 -7.20
C ILE A 111 10.48 1.46 -7.86
N THR A 112 10.25 0.15 -7.75
CA THR A 112 11.10 -0.85 -8.39
C THR A 112 10.70 -1.02 -9.87
N GLY A 113 11.56 -1.61 -10.70
CA GLY A 113 11.17 -1.98 -12.06
C GLY A 113 9.94 -2.91 -12.12
N PHE A 114 9.71 -3.71 -11.07
CA PHE A 114 8.50 -4.53 -10.94
C PHE A 114 7.25 -3.68 -10.61
N GLY A 115 7.40 -2.65 -9.78
CA GLY A 115 6.35 -1.67 -9.54
C GLY A 115 6.00 -0.85 -10.78
N GLU A 116 7.00 -0.42 -11.56
CA GLU A 116 6.75 0.26 -12.84
C GLU A 116 6.05 -0.65 -13.84
N TYR A 117 6.43 -1.93 -13.92
CA TYR A 117 5.73 -2.90 -14.75
C TYR A 117 4.26 -3.03 -14.33
N PHE A 118 3.96 -3.15 -13.04
CA PHE A 118 2.59 -3.18 -12.51
C PHE A 118 1.78 -1.89 -12.78
N LEU A 119 2.47 -0.76 -12.95
CA LEU A 119 1.86 0.53 -13.30
C LEU A 119 1.67 0.75 -14.80
N SER A 120 2.30 -0.08 -15.64
CA SER A 120 2.23 0.03 -17.09
C SER A 120 0.82 -0.27 -17.63
N ALA A 121 0.54 0.15 -18.86
CA ALA A 121 -0.77 -0.10 -19.48
C ALA A 121 -0.97 -1.58 -19.90
N GLU A 122 0.12 -2.33 -20.06
CA GLU A 122 0.14 -3.66 -20.67
C GLU A 122 0.66 -4.74 -19.72
N TYR A 123 0.48 -4.57 -18.41
CA TYR A 123 0.94 -5.56 -17.45
C TYR A 123 0.12 -6.87 -17.56
N ASP A 124 0.81 -8.00 -17.50
CA ASP A 124 0.19 -9.31 -17.32
C ASP A 124 -0.02 -9.60 -15.83
N LEU A 125 -1.29 -9.68 -15.41
CA LEU A 125 -1.68 -9.96 -14.03
C LEU A 125 -1.20 -11.33 -13.55
N SER A 126 -1.19 -12.34 -14.41
CA SER A 126 -0.70 -13.69 -14.10
C SER A 126 0.79 -13.66 -13.77
N GLU A 127 1.57 -12.90 -14.56
CA GLU A 127 3.00 -12.68 -14.32
C GLU A 127 3.26 -11.92 -13.00
N ILE A 128 2.43 -10.93 -12.67
CA ILE A 128 2.53 -10.21 -11.39
C ILE A 128 2.34 -11.17 -10.22
N PHE A 129 1.25 -11.95 -10.22
CA PHE A 129 0.98 -12.92 -9.15
C PHE A 129 2.06 -13.98 -9.07
N PHE A 130 2.51 -14.51 -10.22
CA PHE A 130 3.58 -15.49 -10.29
C PHE A 130 4.85 -15.01 -9.59
N ARG A 131 5.29 -13.78 -9.89
CA ARG A 131 6.47 -13.17 -9.28
C ARG A 131 6.31 -12.95 -7.78
N ILE A 132 5.12 -12.55 -7.33
CA ILE A 132 4.81 -12.41 -5.89
C ILE A 132 4.89 -13.77 -5.19
N PHE A 133 4.28 -14.80 -5.76
CA PHE A 133 4.24 -16.13 -5.15
C PHE A 133 5.61 -16.82 -5.12
N ILE A 134 6.45 -16.66 -6.15
CA ILE A 134 7.83 -17.18 -6.11
C ILE A 134 8.63 -16.55 -4.97
N LYS A 135 8.44 -15.24 -4.73
CA LYS A 135 9.14 -14.52 -3.66
C LYS A 135 8.61 -14.87 -2.27
N TRP A 136 7.42 -15.46 -2.17
CA TRP A 136 6.85 -15.88 -0.91
C TRP A 136 7.54 -17.16 -0.44
N GLN A 137 8.49 -17.02 0.49
CA GLN A 137 9.20 -18.13 1.13
C GLN A 137 9.43 -17.82 2.62
N LEU A 138 9.72 -18.84 3.42
CA LEU A 138 10.16 -18.71 4.81
C LEU A 138 11.47 -19.48 5.00
N PRO A 139 12.52 -18.87 5.59
CA PRO A 139 12.62 -17.48 6.03
C PRO A 139 12.53 -16.49 4.85
N ASN A 140 12.01 -15.30 5.12
CA ASN A 140 12.17 -14.15 4.21
C ASN A 140 12.69 -12.93 4.98
N PRO A 141 13.40 -11.99 4.33
CA PRO A 141 13.89 -10.77 4.98
C PRO A 141 12.81 -9.90 5.63
N GLY A 142 11.54 -10.12 5.27
CA GLY A 142 10.38 -9.40 5.84
C GLY A 142 9.77 -10.06 7.08
N SER A 143 10.31 -11.19 7.55
CA SER A 143 9.85 -11.89 8.76
C SER A 143 11.02 -12.29 9.64
N THR A 144 11.00 -11.85 10.89
CA THR A 144 12.03 -12.17 11.89
C THR A 144 11.69 -13.39 12.74
N GLY A 145 10.44 -13.86 12.68
CA GLY A 145 9.93 -14.96 13.53
C GLY A 145 10.03 -16.35 12.92
N TYR A 146 10.47 -16.46 11.66
CA TYR A 146 10.64 -17.73 10.95
C TYR A 146 12.04 -17.81 10.41
N LYS A 147 12.97 -18.38 11.18
CA LYS A 147 14.38 -18.44 10.80
C LYS A 147 14.78 -19.83 10.32
N LEU A 148 15.83 -19.88 9.50
CA LEU A 148 16.41 -21.14 9.05
C LEU A 148 16.94 -21.98 10.23
N GLU A 149 17.51 -21.32 11.24
CA GLU A 149 18.00 -21.98 12.47
C GLU A 149 16.90 -22.67 13.28
N ASP A 150 15.66 -22.17 13.18
CA ASP A 150 14.47 -22.77 13.79
C ASP A 150 13.83 -23.86 12.90
N GLY A 151 14.48 -24.22 11.78
CA GLY A 151 14.02 -25.26 10.85
C GLY A 151 13.06 -24.80 9.77
N TYR A 152 12.78 -23.49 9.65
CA TYR A 152 11.92 -22.99 8.56
C TYR A 152 12.67 -22.99 7.22
N ASN A 153 12.12 -23.70 6.24
CA ASN A 153 12.57 -23.69 4.84
C ASN A 153 11.38 -23.99 3.93
N LEU A 154 10.35 -23.14 3.99
CA LEU A 154 9.09 -23.33 3.30
C LEU A 154 9.06 -22.48 2.03
N LYS A 155 8.83 -23.14 0.91
CA LYS A 155 8.41 -22.54 -0.36
C LYS A 155 6.99 -23.00 -0.63
N PRO A 156 5.98 -22.19 -0.30
CA PRO A 156 4.59 -22.63 -0.29
C PRO A 156 4.07 -23.02 -1.67
N ILE A 157 4.72 -22.53 -2.73
CA ILE A 157 4.50 -23.04 -4.09
C ILE A 157 5.82 -23.57 -4.67
N PRO A 158 5.94 -24.89 -4.94
CA PRO A 158 7.09 -25.44 -5.66
C PRO A 158 7.13 -24.88 -7.08
N GLN A 159 8.29 -24.41 -7.54
CA GLN A 159 8.47 -23.85 -8.90
C GLN A 159 7.96 -24.76 -10.02
N ARG A 160 8.00 -26.09 -9.83
CA ARG A 160 7.46 -27.08 -10.78
C ARG A 160 5.94 -27.04 -10.95
N ASN A 161 5.18 -26.72 -9.91
CA ASN A 161 3.72 -26.77 -9.95
C ASN A 161 3.14 -25.53 -10.64
N ILE A 162 3.88 -24.42 -10.70
CA ILE A 162 3.37 -23.18 -11.30
C ILE A 162 3.38 -23.24 -12.83
N ILE A 163 4.38 -23.89 -13.43
CA ILE A 163 4.45 -24.11 -14.88
C ILE A 163 3.24 -24.90 -15.37
N MET A 164 2.75 -25.87 -14.58
CA MET A 164 1.57 -26.67 -14.96
C MET A 164 0.25 -25.89 -14.88
N ILE A 165 0.11 -24.95 -13.93
CA ILE A 165 -1.12 -24.15 -13.79
C ILE A 165 -1.19 -23.06 -14.87
N MET A 166 -0.05 -22.47 -15.25
CA MET A 166 0.04 -21.41 -16.26
C MET A 166 -0.10 -21.93 -17.70
N GLN A 167 -0.03 -23.26 -17.91
CA GLN A 167 -0.20 -23.90 -19.23
C GLN A 167 -1.63 -24.40 -19.50
N GLN A 168 -2.58 -24.16 -18.59
CA GLN A 168 -3.98 -24.59 -18.73
C GLN A 168 -4.98 -23.46 -19.01
N ASN A 169 -4.51 -22.23 -19.27
CA ASN A 169 -5.35 -21.10 -19.70
C ASN A 169 -4.87 -20.52 -21.02
#